data_AF-A0A2U2SEP1-F1
#
_entry.id   AF-A0A2U2SEP1-F1
#
_cell.length_a   1.000
_cell.length_b   1.000
_cell.length_c   1.000
_cell.angle_alpha   90.00
_cell.angle_beta   90.00
_cell.angle_gamma   90.00
#
_symmetry.space_group_name_H-M   'P 1'
#
loop_
_entity.id
_entity.type
_entity.pdbx_description
1 polymer ?
#
loop_
_entity_poly.entity_id
_entity_poly.type
_entity_poly.pdbx_seq_one_letter_code
_entity_poly.pdbx_strand_id
1 'polypeptide(L)'
;MPETTQRMVYEDTNSLLQPPAELTEPLQCELEEVRQLFAAQPLLVQRFIEAQAANLADAIINNATEVRFTLPDRLVVPSKGDGMQTLSIPVEQRQVQVGGWAKRLRRTELRVLAKQRLLELEQSENQAVREAARLLRHATAVHIVYNLLPAGRSVHYLAEEGESIPSIPAEEEQIESALTATTDAIAEEKVEDKGRGELLVPYVPYARRFFLPQWVAFDENSNLLLSNVQEAESHIESMQRYLRLLHYAVAFSPCLIADEVYQQKRYGMLGQLVNQGRALAIYQTRQIIETIKKRAQAQNLNRGLTIRLPYFDDQDLTMKIYPFVVIPAGRIMFVPAFVVRAVREEEVKVAQDTRLNPTTRKHILKQLKMLEQAFLNFSLHRT
;
A
#
# COMPACT_ATOMS: atom_id res chain seq x y z
N MET A 1 -28.30 -26.11 32.35
CA MET A 1 -27.04 -25.40 32.66
C MET A 1 -26.45 -25.00 31.33
N PRO A 2 -26.63 -23.77 30.85
CA PRO A 2 -26.05 -23.37 29.57
C PRO A 2 -24.57 -23.05 29.78
N GLU A 3 -23.76 -23.62 28.90
CA GLU A 3 -22.32 -23.43 28.82
C GLU A 3 -21.99 -21.96 28.59
N THR A 4 -20.99 -21.50 29.33
CA THR A 4 -20.50 -20.14 29.33
C THR A 4 -19.87 -19.84 27.97
N THR A 5 -20.53 -18.97 27.20
CA THR A 5 -19.98 -18.37 25.98
C THR A 5 -18.61 -17.79 26.31
N GLN A 6 -17.54 -18.44 25.84
CA GLN A 6 -16.20 -17.88 25.86
C GLN A 6 -16.23 -16.60 25.02
N ARG A 7 -16.16 -15.45 25.70
CA ARG A 7 -15.76 -14.19 25.08
C ARG A 7 -14.46 -14.45 24.34
N MET A 8 -14.50 -14.47 23.02
CA MET A 8 -13.29 -14.29 22.22
C MET A 8 -12.70 -12.94 22.66
N VAL A 9 -11.58 -13.02 23.35
CA VAL A 9 -10.75 -11.85 23.62
C VAL A 9 -10.31 -11.37 22.24
N TYR A 10 -10.87 -10.25 21.79
CA TYR A 10 -10.32 -9.51 20.67
C TYR A 10 -8.92 -9.06 21.11
N GLU A 11 -7.90 -9.85 20.80
CA GLU A 11 -6.53 -9.36 20.84
C GLU A 11 -6.46 -8.16 19.91
N ASP A 12 -5.94 -7.06 20.43
CA ASP A 12 -5.87 -5.78 19.73
C ASP A 12 -4.87 -5.92 18.57
N THR A 13 -5.34 -6.43 17.42
CA THR A 13 -4.50 -6.78 16.26
C THR A 13 -3.83 -5.55 15.62
N ASN A 14 -4.21 -4.34 16.03
CA ASN A 14 -3.46 -3.11 15.77
C ASN A 14 -2.01 -3.22 16.25
N SER A 15 -1.74 -3.98 17.32
CA SER A 15 -0.41 -4.19 17.87
C SER A 15 0.52 -5.01 16.96
N LEU A 16 -0.02 -5.86 16.06
CA LEU A 16 0.78 -6.76 15.22
C LEU A 16 1.54 -6.04 14.10
N LEU A 17 1.09 -4.85 13.72
CA LEU A 17 1.71 -4.02 12.67
C LEU A 17 2.34 -2.74 13.22
N GLN A 18 2.16 -2.46 14.52
CA GLN A 18 2.81 -1.37 15.23
C GLN A 18 4.19 -1.81 15.73
N PRO A 19 5.23 -0.97 15.62
CA PRO A 19 6.50 -1.27 16.24
C PRO A 19 6.34 -1.35 17.78
N PRO A 20 7.14 -2.17 18.47
CA PRO A 20 7.16 -2.23 19.94
C PRO A 20 7.26 -0.84 20.58
N ALA A 21 6.54 -0.63 21.69
CA ALA A 21 6.51 0.64 22.41
C ALA A 21 7.91 1.21 22.70
N GLU A 22 8.83 0.34 23.12
CA GLU A 22 10.25 0.66 23.42
C GLU A 22 11.02 1.21 22.21
N LEU A 23 10.63 0.84 20.98
CA LEU A 23 11.23 1.36 19.75
C LEU A 23 10.54 2.65 19.26
N THR A 24 9.31 2.92 19.72
CA THR A 24 8.56 4.10 19.33
C THR A 24 8.74 5.29 20.27
N GLU A 25 9.06 5.09 21.55
CA GLU A 25 9.25 6.19 22.52
C GLU A 25 10.28 7.24 22.06
N PRO A 26 11.51 6.87 21.61
CA PRO A 26 12.47 7.86 21.11
C PRO A 26 11.97 8.60 19.87
N LEU A 27 11.22 7.91 19.01
CA LEU A 27 10.65 8.49 17.79
C LEU A 27 9.48 9.42 18.10
N GLN A 28 8.70 9.13 19.14
CA GLN A 28 7.65 10.01 19.66
C GLN A 28 8.25 11.30 20.20
N CYS A 29 9.32 11.22 20.99
CA CYS A 29 10.04 12.41 21.45
C CYS A 29 10.57 13.24 20.28
N GLU A 30 11.25 12.62 19.30
CA GLU A 30 11.75 13.33 18.12
C GLU A 30 10.62 13.98 17.31
N LEU A 31 9.49 13.28 17.15
CA LEU A 31 8.31 13.81 16.46
C LEU A 31 7.77 15.06 17.15
N GLU A 32 7.64 15.00 18.47
CA GLU A 32 7.12 16.10 19.29
C GLU A 32 8.07 17.30 19.27
N GLU A 33 9.39 17.09 19.37
CA GLU A 33 10.38 18.15 19.25
C GLU A 33 10.27 18.92 17.92
N VAL A 34 10.15 18.20 16.81
CA VAL A 34 10.05 18.83 15.48
C VAL A 34 8.73 19.56 15.33
N ARG A 35 7.62 19.01 15.86
CA ARG A 35 6.32 19.67 15.88
C ARG A 35 6.36 20.97 16.68
N GLN A 36 6.96 20.94 17.87
CA GLN A 36 7.12 22.13 18.71
C GLN A 36 7.99 23.19 18.03
N LEU A 37 9.09 22.79 17.42
CA LEU A 37 9.97 23.69 16.68
C LEU A 37 9.26 24.32 15.47
N PHE A 38 8.44 23.54 14.75
CA PHE A 38 7.65 24.05 13.64
C PHE A 38 6.57 25.04 14.13
N ALA A 39 5.85 24.69 15.20
CA ALA A 39 4.82 25.53 15.80
C ALA A 39 5.38 26.85 16.37
N ALA A 40 6.63 26.85 16.85
CA ALA A 40 7.33 28.04 17.35
C ALA A 40 7.71 29.04 16.23
N GLN A 41 7.67 28.64 14.96
CA GLN A 41 7.96 29.55 13.85
C GLN A 41 6.83 30.57 13.67
N PRO A 42 7.13 31.81 13.22
CA PRO A 42 6.11 32.74 12.77
C PRO A 42 5.25 32.15 11.64
N LEU A 43 3.96 32.48 11.60
CA LEU A 43 3.01 31.92 10.61
C LEU A 43 3.50 32.05 9.16
N LEU A 44 4.12 33.19 8.80
CA LEU A 44 4.65 33.40 7.46
C LEU A 44 5.80 32.42 7.13
N VAL A 45 6.64 32.11 8.12
CA VAL A 45 7.72 31.12 7.99
C VAL A 45 7.17 29.71 7.89
N GLN A 46 6.14 29.36 8.69
CA GLN A 46 5.45 28.06 8.58
C GLN A 46 4.90 27.84 7.17
N ARG A 47 4.14 28.80 6.64
CA ARG A 47 3.55 28.72 5.28
C ARG A 47 4.62 28.67 4.20
N PHE A 48 5.72 29.39 4.39
CA PHE A 48 6.86 29.32 3.48
C PHE A 48 7.48 27.92 3.47
N ILE A 49 7.75 27.32 4.63
CA ILE A 49 8.30 25.96 4.73
C ILE A 49 7.34 24.94 4.11
N GLU A 50 6.03 25.05 4.37
CA GLU A 50 5.01 24.19 3.77
C GLU A 50 4.99 24.30 2.23
N ALA A 51 5.09 25.50 1.68
CA ALA A 51 5.14 25.69 0.23
C ALA A 51 6.40 25.08 -0.40
N GLN A 52 7.55 25.22 0.27
CA GLN A 52 8.80 24.58 -0.18
C GLN A 52 8.73 23.06 -0.07
N ALA A 53 8.11 22.55 1.00
CA ALA A 53 7.88 21.13 1.22
C ALA A 53 6.93 20.53 0.16
N ALA A 54 5.85 21.23 -0.19
CA ALA A 54 4.92 20.82 -1.24
C ALA A 54 5.62 20.73 -2.60
N ASN A 55 6.35 21.79 -2.99
CA ASN A 55 7.15 21.80 -4.22
C ASN A 55 8.16 20.64 -4.27
N LEU A 56 8.84 20.36 -3.15
CA LEU A 56 9.78 19.25 -3.06
C LEU A 56 9.07 17.89 -3.18
N ALA A 57 7.94 17.70 -2.49
CA ALA A 57 7.14 16.49 -2.56
C ALA A 57 6.63 16.24 -3.99
N ASP A 58 6.07 17.26 -4.65
CA ASP A 58 5.56 17.15 -6.03
C ASP A 58 6.66 16.76 -7.01
N ALA A 59 7.84 17.37 -6.91
CA ALA A 59 8.97 17.03 -7.75
C ALA A 59 9.42 15.57 -7.55
N ILE A 60 9.42 15.08 -6.31
CA ILE A 60 9.78 13.70 -5.98
C ILE A 60 8.75 12.71 -6.55
N ILE A 61 7.46 13.00 -6.39
CA ILE A 61 6.37 12.09 -6.78
C ILE A 61 6.22 12.00 -8.28
N ASN A 62 6.41 13.11 -8.98
CA ASN A 62 6.38 13.15 -10.44
C ASN A 62 7.71 12.72 -11.08
N ASN A 63 8.67 12.27 -10.27
CA ASN A 63 10.01 11.84 -10.71
C ASN A 63 10.69 12.90 -11.59
N ALA A 64 10.65 14.16 -11.15
CA ALA A 64 11.25 15.27 -11.85
C ALA A 64 12.76 15.08 -11.99
N THR A 65 13.36 15.74 -13.00
CA THR A 65 14.81 15.64 -13.24
C THR A 65 15.62 16.49 -12.26
N GLU A 66 15.04 17.57 -11.75
CA GLU A 66 15.62 18.44 -10.75
C GLU A 66 14.54 19.11 -9.91
N VAL A 67 14.95 19.63 -8.76
CA VAL A 67 14.14 20.46 -7.89
C VAL A 67 14.99 21.57 -7.30
N ARG A 68 14.38 22.75 -7.15
CA ARG A 68 14.96 23.89 -6.45
C ARG A 68 14.07 24.23 -5.28
N PHE A 69 14.67 24.41 -4.12
CA PHE A 69 13.99 24.88 -2.93
C PHE A 69 14.84 25.92 -2.23
N THR A 70 14.19 26.72 -1.40
CA THR A 70 14.82 27.81 -0.65
C THR A 70 14.59 27.65 0.85
N LEU A 71 15.62 27.91 1.65
CA LEU A 71 15.49 28.04 3.10
C LEU A 71 14.98 29.44 3.46
N PRO A 72 14.26 29.60 4.59
CA PRO A 72 13.77 30.91 5.03
C PRO A 72 14.93 31.88 5.31
N ASP A 73 14.62 33.17 5.39
CA ASP A 73 15.63 34.20 5.68
C ASP A 73 16.02 34.23 7.16
N ARG A 74 15.07 33.90 8.04
CA ARG A 74 15.23 33.79 9.49
C ARG A 74 14.48 32.57 10.00
N LEU A 75 14.98 32.00 11.08
CA LEU A 75 14.37 30.85 11.73
C LEU A 75 14.44 31.00 13.25
N VAL A 76 13.37 30.61 13.93
CA VAL A 76 13.36 30.42 15.38
C VAL A 76 14.02 29.08 15.68
N VAL A 77 15.04 29.06 16.53
CA VAL A 77 15.77 27.84 16.91
C VAL A 77 15.94 27.76 18.42
N PRO A 78 16.15 26.56 18.98
CA PRO A 78 16.47 26.41 20.39
C PRO A 78 17.75 27.17 20.73
N SER A 79 17.74 27.94 21.82
CA SER A 79 18.94 28.59 22.33
C SER A 79 19.88 27.57 23.00
N LYS A 80 21.14 27.95 23.23
CA LYS A 80 22.06 27.16 24.07
C LYS A 80 21.68 27.20 25.56
N GLY A 81 20.82 28.14 25.96
CA GLY A 81 20.14 28.18 27.26
C GLY A 81 18.67 27.80 27.13
N ASP A 82 17.88 28.05 28.17
CA ASP A 82 16.44 27.77 28.14
C ASP A 82 15.71 28.80 27.24
N GLY A 83 14.92 28.33 26.28
CA GLY A 83 14.12 29.17 25.38
C GLY A 83 14.53 29.18 23.90
N MET A 84 13.87 30.05 23.12
CA MET A 84 14.01 30.14 21.66
C MET A 84 14.72 31.44 21.24
N GLN A 85 15.53 31.39 20.18
CA GLN A 85 16.19 32.55 19.59
C GLN A 85 15.94 32.61 18.09
N THR A 86 15.89 33.82 17.52
CA THR A 86 15.77 33.99 16.06
C THR A 86 17.15 34.21 15.44
N LEU A 87 17.52 33.36 14.49
CA LEU A 87 18.78 33.45 13.75
C LEU A 87 18.53 33.73 12.27
N SER A 88 19.42 34.46 11.61
CA SER A 88 19.38 34.68 10.17
C SER A 88 20.14 33.60 9.41
N ILE A 89 19.61 33.18 8.26
CA ILE A 89 20.30 32.26 7.35
C ILE A 89 21.04 33.07 6.28
N PRO A 90 22.34 32.86 6.03
CA PRO A 90 23.09 33.54 4.97
C PRO A 90 22.50 33.28 3.59
N VAL A 91 22.42 34.31 2.72
CA VAL A 91 21.78 34.23 1.39
C VAL A 91 22.39 33.11 0.53
N GLU A 92 23.71 32.93 0.60
CA GLU A 92 24.47 31.91 -0.11
C GLU A 92 24.05 30.48 0.26
N GLN A 93 23.50 30.29 1.46
CA GLN A 93 23.08 28.99 1.98
C GLN A 93 21.57 28.76 1.83
N ARG A 94 20.81 29.76 1.34
CA ARG A 94 19.35 29.64 1.20
C ARG A 94 18.93 28.89 -0.04
N GLN A 95 19.58 29.11 -1.18
CA GLN A 95 19.17 28.53 -2.45
C GLN A 95 19.81 27.16 -2.67
N VAL A 96 18.99 26.13 -2.84
CA VAL A 96 19.47 24.77 -3.02
C VAL A 96 18.85 24.17 -4.29
N GLN A 97 19.71 23.63 -5.14
CA GLN A 97 19.30 22.86 -6.32
C GLN A 97 19.75 21.40 -6.15
N VAL A 98 18.83 20.49 -6.42
CA VAL A 98 19.08 19.04 -6.36
C VAL A 98 18.72 18.41 -7.70
N GLY A 99 19.56 17.47 -8.14
CA GLY A 99 19.35 16.74 -9.39
C GLY A 99 20.13 17.33 -10.56
N GLY A 100 19.52 17.29 -11.74
CA GLY A 100 20.09 17.73 -13.01
C GLY A 100 20.45 16.56 -13.94
N TRP A 101 20.55 16.87 -15.23
CA TRP A 101 20.72 15.89 -16.30
C TRP A 101 21.93 14.96 -16.11
N ALA A 102 23.05 15.49 -15.62
CA ALA A 102 24.26 14.70 -15.35
C ALA A 102 24.05 13.61 -14.28
N LYS A 103 23.17 13.84 -13.30
CA LYS A 103 22.86 12.86 -12.25
C LYS A 103 21.81 11.84 -12.70
N ARG A 104 20.93 12.18 -13.65
CA ARG A 104 20.00 11.22 -14.29
C ARG A 104 20.74 10.13 -15.09
N LEU A 105 21.88 10.45 -15.70
CA LEU A 105 22.72 9.43 -16.36
C LEU A 105 23.20 8.34 -15.39
N ARG A 106 23.30 8.65 -14.09
CA ARG A 106 23.64 7.68 -13.03
C ARG A 106 22.41 6.91 -12.50
N ARG A 107 21.23 7.12 -13.09
CA ARG A 107 19.93 6.50 -12.71
C ARG A 107 19.57 6.66 -11.23
N THR A 108 20.12 7.66 -10.54
CA THR A 108 19.79 7.93 -9.14
C THR A 108 18.46 8.70 -9.08
N GLU A 109 17.50 8.19 -8.32
CA GLU A 109 16.20 8.85 -8.14
C GLU A 109 16.35 10.20 -7.43
N LEU A 110 15.57 11.20 -7.87
CA LEU A 110 15.57 12.55 -7.27
C LEU A 110 15.33 12.50 -5.76
N ARG A 111 14.45 11.61 -5.32
CA ARG A 111 14.14 11.33 -3.91
C ARG A 111 15.39 11.09 -3.07
N VAL A 112 16.28 10.22 -3.53
CA VAL A 112 17.51 9.84 -2.81
C VAL A 112 18.45 11.03 -2.74
N LEU A 113 18.60 11.76 -3.84
CA LEU A 113 19.43 12.97 -3.92
C LEU A 113 18.90 14.09 -3.01
N ALA A 114 17.57 14.29 -2.96
CA ALA A 114 16.93 15.30 -2.13
C ALA A 114 17.08 14.99 -0.65
N LYS A 115 16.83 13.74 -0.26
CA LYS A 115 17.07 13.27 1.11
C LYS A 115 18.52 13.49 1.51
N GLN A 116 19.46 13.02 0.69
CA GLN A 116 20.89 13.16 0.98
C GLN A 116 21.27 14.64 1.13
N ARG A 117 20.77 15.51 0.25
CA ARG A 117 21.09 16.93 0.31
C ARG A 117 20.56 17.60 1.58
N LEU A 118 19.35 17.26 2.03
CA LEU A 118 18.81 17.77 3.29
C LEU A 118 19.62 17.28 4.50
N LEU A 119 20.03 16.00 4.50
CA LEU A 119 20.91 15.46 5.55
C LEU A 119 22.29 16.16 5.58
N GLU A 120 22.85 16.51 4.43
CA GLU A 120 24.08 17.31 4.36
C GLU A 120 23.88 18.72 4.96
N LEU A 121 22.73 19.35 4.73
CA LEU A 121 22.40 20.66 5.30
C LEU A 121 22.17 20.57 6.82
N GLU A 122 21.63 19.45 7.30
CA GLU A 122 21.50 19.16 8.74
C GLU A 122 22.87 19.00 9.43
N GLN A 123 23.94 18.73 8.68
CA GLN A 123 25.31 18.68 9.21
C GLN A 123 26.02 20.04 9.20
N SER A 124 25.35 21.11 8.79
CA SER A 124 25.93 22.47 8.76
C SER A 124 26.32 22.95 10.16
N GLU A 125 27.43 23.69 10.24
CA GLU A 125 27.85 24.40 11.45
C GLU A 125 26.86 25.51 11.83
N ASN A 126 26.13 26.04 10.85
CA ASN A 126 25.09 27.04 11.09
C ASN A 126 23.81 26.36 11.59
N GLN A 127 23.50 26.58 12.87
CA GLN A 127 22.32 26.04 13.53
C GLN A 127 21.02 26.38 12.78
N ALA A 128 20.87 27.60 12.25
CA ALA A 128 19.67 28.01 11.53
C ALA A 128 19.47 27.21 10.23
N VAL A 129 20.56 26.88 9.53
CA VAL A 129 20.52 26.03 8.33
C VAL A 129 20.16 24.60 8.69
N ARG A 130 20.78 24.06 9.76
CA ARG A 130 20.51 22.71 10.24
C ARG A 130 19.03 22.53 10.58
N GLU A 131 18.50 23.42 11.42
CA GLU A 131 17.08 23.34 11.84
C GLU A 131 16.13 23.62 10.66
N ALA A 132 16.47 24.53 9.73
CA ALA A 132 15.65 24.77 8.54
C ALA A 132 15.56 23.52 7.65
N ALA A 133 16.68 22.82 7.46
CA ALA A 133 16.68 21.57 6.71
C ALA A 133 15.91 20.45 7.42
N ARG A 134 16.06 20.32 8.76
CA ARG A 134 15.27 19.37 9.57
C ARG A 134 13.77 19.64 9.43
N LEU A 135 13.34 20.90 9.55
CA LEU A 135 11.94 21.30 9.39
C LEU A 135 11.44 21.06 7.97
N LEU A 136 12.21 21.41 6.94
CA LEU A 136 11.82 21.19 5.55
C LEU A 136 11.69 19.69 5.23
N ARG A 137 12.63 18.87 5.72
CA ARG A 137 12.59 17.39 5.59
C ARG A 137 11.33 16.83 6.24
N HIS A 138 11.02 17.25 7.47
CA HIS A 138 9.82 16.83 8.18
C HIS A 138 8.54 17.32 7.50
N ALA A 139 8.46 18.61 7.16
CA ALA A 139 7.30 19.19 6.49
C ALA A 139 7.02 18.55 5.12
N THR A 140 8.05 18.14 4.38
CA THR A 140 7.90 17.37 3.13
C THR A 140 7.21 16.03 3.40
N ALA A 141 7.66 15.33 4.45
CA ALA A 141 7.07 14.06 4.84
C ALA A 141 5.62 14.21 5.34
N VAL A 142 5.35 15.24 6.15
CA VAL A 142 3.99 15.60 6.60
C VAL A 142 3.10 15.93 5.42
N HIS A 143 3.58 16.70 4.45
CA HIS A 143 2.80 17.04 3.25
C HIS A 143 2.40 15.78 2.46
N ILE A 144 3.32 14.82 2.29
CA ILE A 144 3.02 13.52 1.67
C ILE A 144 1.93 12.78 2.44
N VAL A 145 2.06 12.67 3.76
CA VAL A 145 1.13 11.89 4.58
C VAL A 145 -0.24 12.56 4.64
N TYR A 146 -0.32 13.86 4.92
CA TYR A 146 -1.58 14.53 5.25
C TYR A 146 -2.30 15.13 4.04
N ASN A 147 -1.57 15.65 3.05
CA ASN A 147 -2.18 16.45 1.98
C ASN A 147 -2.28 15.69 0.65
N LEU A 148 -1.35 14.77 0.37
CA LEU A 148 -1.31 14.07 -0.91
C LEU A 148 -2.02 12.72 -0.88
N LEU A 149 -1.94 12.00 0.24
CA LEU A 149 -2.56 10.70 0.38
C LEU A 149 -4.00 10.86 0.90
N PRO A 150 -5.01 10.29 0.21
CA PRO A 150 -6.39 10.39 0.67
C PRO A 150 -6.52 9.80 2.09
N ALA A 151 -7.32 10.47 2.91
CA ALA A 151 -7.79 9.92 4.16
C ALA A 151 -8.83 8.83 3.86
N GLY A 152 -8.71 7.71 4.57
CA GLY A 152 -9.67 6.61 4.48
C GLY A 152 -10.47 6.47 5.76
N ARG A 153 -11.33 5.46 5.79
CA ARG A 153 -12.12 5.11 6.97
C ARG A 153 -11.22 4.49 8.03
N SER A 154 -11.59 4.64 9.31
CA SER A 154 -10.99 3.81 10.35
C SER A 154 -11.49 2.38 10.18
N VAL A 155 -10.57 1.41 10.13
CA VAL A 155 -10.88 0.01 9.88
C VAL A 155 -10.12 -0.89 10.82
N HIS A 156 -10.70 -2.06 11.07
CA HIS A 156 -10.05 -3.13 11.78
C HIS A 156 -10.02 -4.37 10.89
N TYR A 157 -8.83 -4.93 10.72
CA TYR A 157 -8.63 -6.17 9.97
C TYR A 157 -8.32 -7.31 10.92
N LEU A 158 -8.91 -8.46 10.62
CA LEU A 158 -8.64 -9.73 11.27
C LEU A 158 -7.49 -10.44 10.53
N ALA A 159 -6.64 -11.11 11.29
CA ALA A 159 -5.65 -12.04 10.76
C ALA A 159 -6.27 -13.44 10.68
N GLU A 160 -6.08 -14.12 9.55
CA GLU A 160 -6.39 -15.55 9.47
C GLU A 160 -5.30 -16.35 10.21
N GLU A 161 -5.61 -17.55 10.70
CA GLU A 161 -4.65 -18.38 11.43
C GLU A 161 -3.37 -18.63 10.60
N GLY A 162 -2.20 -18.38 11.21
CA GLY A 162 -0.90 -18.51 10.56
C GLY A 162 -0.53 -17.36 9.60
N GLU A 163 -1.29 -16.26 9.58
CA GLU A 163 -0.98 -15.08 8.76
C GLU A 163 -0.33 -13.96 9.57
N SER A 164 0.61 -13.26 8.91
CA SER A 164 1.35 -12.15 9.51
C SER A 164 0.73 -10.78 9.26
N ILE A 165 -0.11 -10.65 8.22
CA ILE A 165 -0.73 -9.40 7.81
C ILE A 165 -2.25 -9.54 7.97
N PRO A 166 -2.86 -8.85 8.95
CA PRO A 166 -4.30 -8.72 9.04
C PRO A 166 -4.86 -8.10 7.75
N SER A 167 -5.80 -8.79 7.10
CA SER A 167 -6.35 -8.37 5.80
C SER A 167 -7.82 -8.73 5.60
N ILE A 168 -8.45 -9.45 6.53
CA ILE A 168 -9.88 -9.75 6.46
C ILE A 168 -10.61 -8.59 7.12
N PRO A 169 -11.45 -7.82 6.40
CA PRO A 169 -12.20 -6.74 7.03
C PRO A 169 -13.13 -7.32 8.10
N ALA A 170 -13.03 -6.80 9.33
CA ALA A 170 -13.97 -7.16 10.38
C ALA A 170 -15.39 -6.80 9.95
N GLU A 171 -16.38 -7.54 10.45
CA GLU A 171 -17.77 -7.12 10.31
C GLU A 171 -17.93 -5.78 11.03
N GLU A 172 -18.57 -4.82 10.36
CA GLU A 172 -18.99 -3.60 11.08
C GLU A 172 -19.94 -4.09 12.19
N GLU A 173 -19.59 -3.86 13.46
CA GLU A 173 -20.64 -3.65 14.45
C GLU A 173 -21.53 -2.59 13.83
N GLN A 174 -22.80 -2.91 13.61
CA GLN A 174 -23.77 -1.95 13.15
C GLN A 174 -23.84 -0.86 14.22
N ILE A 175 -22.96 0.12 14.16
CA ILE A 175 -23.28 1.46 14.57
C ILE A 175 -24.38 1.80 13.58
N GLU A 176 -25.62 1.50 13.99
CA GLU A 176 -26.81 2.02 13.36
C GLU A 176 -26.47 3.46 13.05
N SER A 177 -26.30 3.72 11.75
CA SER A 177 -26.03 5.04 11.24
C SER A 177 -27.19 5.87 11.75
N ALA A 178 -26.99 6.59 12.85
CA ALA A 178 -27.84 7.65 13.31
C ALA A 178 -27.75 8.70 12.21
N LEU A 179 -28.56 8.47 11.17
CA LEU A 179 -29.00 9.34 10.10
C LEU A 179 -27.96 10.35 9.62
N THR A 180 -27.71 10.39 8.31
CA THR A 180 -27.25 11.64 7.69
C THR A 180 -25.97 12.21 8.33
N ALA A 181 -24.83 11.54 8.20
CA ALA A 181 -23.56 12.24 8.36
C ALA A 181 -23.41 13.18 7.16
N THR A 182 -23.61 14.46 7.42
CA THR A 182 -23.65 15.64 6.54
C THR A 182 -22.33 15.95 5.83
N THR A 183 -21.63 14.93 5.33
CA THR A 183 -20.50 15.06 4.40
C THR A 183 -20.75 14.36 3.06
N ASP A 184 -21.84 13.58 2.94
CA ASP A 184 -22.32 12.99 1.68
C ASP A 184 -23.48 13.81 1.04
N ALA A 185 -23.64 15.07 1.44
CA ALA A 185 -24.50 15.99 0.70
C ALA A 185 -23.73 16.50 -0.53
N ILE A 186 -23.98 15.83 -1.65
CA ILE A 186 -23.76 16.35 -3.00
C ILE A 186 -24.38 17.75 -3.07
N ALA A 187 -23.54 18.78 -2.99
CA ALA A 187 -23.93 20.09 -3.46
C ALA A 187 -23.92 20.01 -4.99
N GLU A 188 -25.12 19.86 -5.56
CA GLU A 188 -25.39 20.21 -6.96
C GLU A 188 -25.09 21.70 -7.16
N GLU A 189 -23.83 22.04 -7.41
CA GLU A 189 -23.48 23.25 -8.15
C GLU A 189 -22.65 22.87 -9.35
N LYS A 190 -23.24 23.10 -10.53
CA LYS A 190 -22.64 22.93 -11.84
C LYS A 190 -21.33 23.69 -11.95
N VAL A 191 -20.21 22.97 -11.91
CA VAL A 191 -18.99 23.33 -12.64
C VAL A 191 -18.47 22.05 -13.27
N GLU A 192 -18.44 22.02 -14.61
CA GLU A 192 -17.88 20.91 -15.38
C GLU A 192 -16.37 20.78 -15.13
N ASP A 193 -15.97 19.93 -14.19
CA ASP A 193 -14.59 19.45 -14.08
C ASP A 193 -14.38 18.27 -15.05
N LYS A 194 -14.06 18.60 -16.30
CA LYS A 194 -13.53 17.65 -17.27
C LYS A 194 -12.14 17.21 -16.83
N GLY A 195 -12.03 16.08 -16.12
CA GLY A 195 -10.72 15.44 -15.99
C GLY A 195 -10.46 14.48 -14.85
N ARG A 196 -11.45 13.85 -14.20
CA ARG A 196 -11.24 12.62 -13.42
C ARG A 196 -12.48 11.76 -13.55
N GLY A 197 -12.34 10.55 -14.11
CA GLY A 197 -13.47 9.65 -14.29
C GLY A 197 -14.11 9.33 -12.94
N GLU A 198 -15.34 9.78 -12.74
CA GLU A 198 -16.20 9.32 -11.66
C GLU A 198 -16.50 7.84 -11.91
N LEU A 199 -15.68 6.97 -11.30
CA LEU A 199 -16.01 5.57 -11.15
C LEU A 199 -17.22 5.48 -10.20
N LEU A 200 -18.42 5.40 -10.76
CA LEU A 200 -19.62 4.94 -10.07
C LEU A 200 -19.44 3.43 -9.77
N VAL A 201 -18.65 3.09 -8.75
CA VAL A 201 -18.60 1.71 -8.24
C VAL A 201 -19.94 1.41 -7.59
N PRO A 202 -20.67 0.34 -7.98
CA PRO A 202 -21.87 -0.07 -7.27
C PRO A 202 -21.51 -0.32 -5.81
N TYR A 203 -22.08 0.47 -4.91
CA TYR A 203 -21.69 0.53 -3.50
C TYR A 203 -22.16 -0.72 -2.74
N VAL A 204 -21.32 -1.75 -2.69
CA VAL A 204 -21.62 -3.02 -2.02
C VAL A 204 -21.30 -2.92 -0.53
N PRO A 205 -22.13 -3.45 0.40
CA PRO A 205 -21.84 -3.42 1.84
C PRO A 205 -20.45 -3.96 2.23
N TYR A 206 -19.92 -4.92 1.49
CA TYR A 206 -18.56 -5.45 1.71
C TYR A 206 -17.48 -4.37 1.54
N ALA A 207 -17.61 -3.51 0.54
CA ALA A 207 -16.60 -2.47 0.24
C ALA A 207 -16.47 -1.44 1.36
N ARG A 208 -17.56 -1.18 2.11
CA ARG A 208 -17.58 -0.25 3.24
C ARG A 208 -16.56 -0.64 4.30
N ARG A 209 -16.31 -1.93 4.50
CA ARG A 209 -15.44 -2.43 5.57
C ARG A 209 -13.94 -2.17 5.32
N PHE A 210 -13.59 -1.58 4.18
CA PHE A 210 -12.21 -1.26 3.81
C PHE A 210 -11.85 0.21 3.99
N PHE A 211 -10.55 0.47 4.09
CA PHE A 211 -9.97 1.79 4.31
C PHE A 211 -10.38 2.79 3.20
N LEU A 212 -10.30 2.39 1.93
CA LEU A 212 -10.80 3.14 0.78
C LEU A 212 -11.82 2.30 -0.02
N PRO A 213 -13.13 2.39 0.29
CA PRO A 213 -14.17 1.61 -0.38
C PRO A 213 -14.18 1.72 -1.90
N GLN A 214 -13.82 2.89 -2.44
CA GLN A 214 -13.76 3.16 -3.88
C GLN A 214 -12.67 2.39 -4.63
N TRP A 215 -11.72 1.76 -3.92
CA TRP A 215 -10.67 0.92 -4.50
C TRP A 215 -10.91 -0.58 -4.26
N VAL A 216 -12.12 -0.96 -3.86
CA VAL A 216 -12.52 -2.35 -3.70
C VAL A 216 -13.01 -2.87 -5.04
N ALA A 217 -12.25 -3.79 -5.63
CA ALA A 217 -12.51 -4.38 -6.93
C ALA A 217 -13.26 -5.73 -6.84
N PHE A 218 -13.23 -6.38 -5.68
CA PHE A 218 -13.79 -7.71 -5.48
C PHE A 218 -14.70 -7.79 -4.26
N ASP A 219 -15.75 -8.61 -4.35
CA ASP A 219 -16.63 -8.94 -3.21
C ASP A 219 -16.01 -9.96 -2.24
N GLU A 220 -16.75 -10.32 -1.20
CA GLU A 220 -16.35 -11.32 -0.19
C GLU A 220 -16.03 -12.71 -0.78
N ASN A 221 -16.61 -13.01 -1.95
CA ASN A 221 -16.46 -14.27 -2.66
C ASN A 221 -15.40 -14.19 -3.76
N SER A 222 -14.65 -13.08 -3.85
CA SER A 222 -13.68 -12.80 -4.91
C SER A 222 -14.29 -12.72 -6.32
N ASN A 223 -15.54 -12.29 -6.44
CA ASN A 223 -16.14 -11.93 -7.72
C ASN A 223 -15.81 -10.47 -8.05
N LEU A 224 -15.54 -10.21 -9.32
CA LEU A 224 -15.24 -8.87 -9.82
C LEU A 224 -16.47 -7.96 -9.71
N LEU A 225 -16.31 -6.82 -9.05
CA LEU A 225 -17.33 -5.77 -8.91
C LEU A 225 -17.23 -4.70 -10.01
N LEU A 226 -16.05 -4.60 -10.64
CA LEU A 226 -15.73 -3.62 -11.66
C LEU A 226 -16.08 -4.12 -13.07
N SER A 227 -15.95 -3.24 -14.06
CA SER A 227 -16.30 -3.57 -15.44
C SER A 227 -15.35 -4.58 -16.07
N ASN A 228 -14.07 -4.56 -15.65
CA ASN A 228 -13.04 -5.45 -16.19
C ASN A 228 -11.86 -5.63 -15.22
N VAL A 229 -11.01 -6.63 -15.51
CA VAL A 229 -9.85 -6.98 -14.67
C VAL A 229 -8.76 -5.90 -14.70
N GLN A 230 -8.61 -5.17 -15.81
CA GLN A 230 -7.61 -4.12 -15.92
C GLN A 230 -7.83 -2.98 -14.93
N GLU A 231 -9.11 -2.67 -14.66
CA GLU A 231 -9.52 -1.69 -13.67
C GLU A 231 -9.15 -2.15 -12.24
N ALA A 232 -9.32 -3.44 -11.94
CA ALA A 232 -8.90 -4.03 -10.67
C ALA A 232 -7.37 -3.99 -10.49
N GLU A 233 -6.61 -4.30 -11.55
CA GLU A 233 -5.15 -4.17 -11.56
C GLU A 233 -4.71 -2.73 -11.31
N SER A 234 -5.37 -1.76 -11.94
CA SER A 234 -5.11 -0.32 -11.73
C SER A 234 -5.37 0.12 -10.28
N HIS A 235 -6.42 -0.41 -9.62
CA HIS A 235 -6.63 -0.17 -8.19
C HIS A 235 -5.51 -0.76 -7.33
N ILE A 236 -5.05 -1.98 -7.63
CA ILE A 236 -3.89 -2.59 -6.94
C ILE A 236 -2.63 -1.75 -7.13
N GLU A 237 -2.35 -1.28 -8.34
CA GLU A 237 -1.21 -0.39 -8.61
C GLU A 237 -1.31 0.94 -7.85
N SER A 238 -2.52 1.49 -7.73
CA SER A 238 -2.81 2.70 -6.96
C SER A 238 -2.56 2.49 -5.46
N MET A 239 -2.98 1.36 -4.90
CA MET A 239 -2.72 0.96 -3.51
C MET A 239 -1.21 0.75 -3.25
N GLN A 240 -0.50 0.10 -4.17
CA GLN A 240 0.96 -0.04 -4.09
C GLN A 240 1.66 1.32 -4.14
N ARG A 241 1.20 2.23 -5.01
CA ARG A 241 1.71 3.61 -5.07
C ARG A 241 1.49 4.34 -3.75
N TYR A 242 0.31 4.19 -3.15
CA TYR A 242 -0.02 4.76 -1.84
C TYR A 242 1.01 4.32 -0.78
N LEU A 243 1.27 3.02 -0.64
CA LEU A 243 2.28 2.52 0.30
C LEU A 243 3.70 2.99 -0.03
N ARG A 244 4.08 3.07 -1.31
CA ARG A 244 5.38 3.64 -1.71
C ARG A 244 5.55 5.08 -1.23
N LEU A 245 4.51 5.90 -1.34
CA LEU A 245 4.54 7.29 -0.86
C LEU A 245 4.66 7.38 0.67
N LEU A 246 3.97 6.51 1.41
CA LEU A 246 4.18 6.40 2.86
C LEU A 246 5.63 6.05 3.21
N HIS A 247 6.24 5.09 2.51
CA HIS A 247 7.65 4.77 2.70
C HIS A 247 8.58 5.93 2.33
N TYR A 248 8.20 6.77 1.36
CA TYR A 248 8.96 7.98 1.04
C TYR A 248 8.89 8.97 2.19
N ALA A 249 7.71 9.17 2.79
CA ALA A 249 7.56 10.04 3.95
C ALA A 249 8.46 9.61 5.11
N VAL A 250 8.45 8.32 5.50
CA VAL A 250 9.33 7.81 6.56
C VAL A 250 10.81 7.89 6.20
N ALA A 251 11.16 7.68 4.92
CA ALA A 251 12.54 7.86 4.48
C ALA A 251 13.02 9.31 4.67
N PHE A 252 12.13 10.29 4.53
CA PHE A 252 12.41 11.69 4.84
C PHE A 252 12.37 11.92 6.34
N SER A 253 11.31 11.52 7.06
CA SER A 253 11.16 11.77 8.50
C SER A 253 10.87 10.47 9.25
N PRO A 254 11.90 9.77 9.77
CA PRO A 254 11.74 8.48 10.44
C PRO A 254 10.79 8.53 11.65
N CYS A 255 10.76 9.66 12.38
CA CYS A 255 9.88 9.86 13.52
C CYS A 255 8.37 9.79 13.17
N LEU A 256 7.97 9.91 11.89
CA LEU A 256 6.57 9.71 11.48
C LEU A 256 6.08 8.28 11.67
N ILE A 257 6.96 7.30 11.92
CA ILE A 257 6.52 5.97 12.34
C ILE A 257 5.72 6.06 13.65
N ALA A 258 6.02 7.02 14.52
CA ALA A 258 5.27 7.25 15.74
C ALA A 258 3.96 8.04 15.53
N ASP A 259 3.69 8.53 14.32
CA ASP A 259 2.49 9.30 14.03
C ASP A 259 1.26 8.40 13.81
N GLU A 260 0.16 8.72 14.50
CA GLU A 260 -1.07 7.92 14.46
C GLU A 260 -1.72 7.94 13.07
N VAL A 261 -1.72 9.07 12.38
CA VAL A 261 -2.32 9.19 11.04
C VAL A 261 -1.52 8.38 10.02
N TYR A 262 -0.19 8.45 10.09
CA TYR A 262 0.69 7.59 9.31
C TYR A 262 0.39 6.11 9.55
N GLN A 263 0.30 5.68 10.82
CA GLN A 263 0.04 4.28 11.16
C GLN A 263 -1.34 3.82 10.69
N GLN A 264 -2.37 4.65 10.86
CA GLN A 264 -3.72 4.36 10.38
C GLN A 264 -3.73 4.19 8.85
N LYS A 265 -3.10 5.11 8.11
CA LYS A 265 -3.00 5.05 6.65
C LYS A 265 -2.23 3.81 6.19
N ARG A 266 -1.11 3.50 6.85
CA ARG A 266 -0.30 2.32 6.53
C ARG A 266 -1.06 1.03 6.78
N TYR A 267 -1.64 0.88 7.97
CA TYR A 267 -2.41 -0.30 8.36
C TYR A 267 -3.61 -0.52 7.43
N GLY A 268 -4.43 0.53 7.27
CA GLY A 268 -5.62 0.52 6.43
C GLY A 268 -5.35 0.09 4.99
N MET A 269 -4.30 0.68 4.40
CA MET A 269 -3.91 0.41 3.02
C MET A 269 -3.25 -0.97 2.85
N LEU A 270 -2.41 -1.39 3.79
CA LEU A 270 -1.71 -2.68 3.70
C LEU A 270 -2.70 -3.84 3.73
N GLY A 271 -3.63 -3.86 4.69
CA GLY A 271 -4.65 -4.91 4.77
C GLY A 271 -5.54 -4.95 3.53
N GLN A 272 -5.96 -3.78 3.02
CA GLN A 272 -6.76 -3.69 1.79
C GLN A 272 -6.00 -4.20 0.56
N LEU A 273 -4.74 -3.80 0.38
CA LEU A 273 -3.92 -4.22 -0.75
C LEU A 273 -3.73 -5.74 -0.76
N VAL A 274 -3.39 -6.34 0.39
CA VAL A 274 -3.22 -7.78 0.52
C VAL A 274 -4.53 -8.51 0.19
N ASN A 275 -5.65 -8.04 0.74
CA ASN A 275 -6.96 -8.62 0.48
C ASN A 275 -7.31 -8.61 -1.02
N GLN A 276 -7.27 -7.42 -1.64
CA GLN A 276 -7.69 -7.23 -3.03
C GLN A 276 -6.72 -7.89 -4.01
N GLY A 277 -5.42 -7.90 -3.71
CA GLY A 277 -4.42 -8.63 -4.49
C GLY A 277 -4.64 -10.13 -4.49
N ARG A 278 -4.91 -10.73 -3.34
CA ARG A 278 -5.26 -12.16 -3.24
C ARG A 278 -6.58 -12.48 -3.93
N ALA A 279 -7.58 -11.62 -3.81
CA ALA A 279 -8.87 -11.76 -4.50
C ALA A 279 -8.70 -11.75 -6.03
N LEU A 280 -7.84 -10.87 -6.57
CA LEU A 280 -7.49 -10.86 -7.99
C LEU A 280 -6.87 -12.20 -8.42
N ALA A 281 -5.94 -12.75 -7.64
CA ALA A 281 -5.31 -14.03 -7.95
C ALA A 281 -6.34 -15.17 -7.99
N ILE A 282 -7.22 -15.23 -6.99
CA ILE A 282 -8.32 -16.23 -6.93
C ILE A 282 -9.22 -16.09 -8.16
N TYR A 283 -9.64 -14.87 -8.50
CA TYR A 283 -10.48 -14.60 -9.66
C TYR A 283 -9.82 -15.08 -10.96
N GLN A 284 -8.56 -14.71 -11.19
CA GLN A 284 -7.82 -15.15 -12.38
C GLN A 284 -7.62 -16.67 -12.42
N THR A 285 -7.43 -17.33 -11.28
CA THR A 285 -7.36 -18.80 -11.21
C THR A 285 -8.69 -19.46 -11.60
N ARG A 286 -9.84 -18.87 -11.23
CA ARG A 286 -11.15 -19.35 -11.72
C ARG A 286 -11.27 -19.21 -13.24
N GLN A 287 -10.81 -18.10 -13.82
CA GLN A 287 -10.77 -17.92 -15.28
C GLN A 287 -9.89 -18.95 -15.98
N ILE A 288 -8.73 -19.30 -15.38
CA ILE A 288 -7.86 -20.36 -15.89
C ILE A 288 -8.60 -21.71 -15.89
N ILE A 289 -9.28 -22.05 -14.79
CA ILE A 289 -10.07 -23.28 -14.67
C ILE A 289 -11.14 -23.35 -15.79
N GLU A 290 -11.92 -22.29 -15.95
CA GLU A 290 -12.97 -22.21 -16.98
C GLU A 290 -12.40 -22.36 -18.39
N THR A 291 -11.28 -21.68 -18.66
CA THR A 291 -10.59 -21.75 -19.95
C THR A 291 -10.11 -23.16 -20.25
N ILE A 292 -9.51 -23.85 -19.28
CA ILE A 292 -9.06 -25.23 -19.45
C ILE A 292 -10.28 -26.14 -19.68
N LYS A 293 -11.36 -26.03 -18.90
CA LYS A 293 -12.57 -26.84 -19.08
C LYS A 293 -13.17 -26.67 -20.47
N LYS A 294 -13.30 -25.42 -20.95
CA LYS A 294 -13.79 -25.10 -22.30
C LYS A 294 -12.90 -25.70 -23.39
N ARG A 295 -11.58 -25.55 -23.28
CA ARG A 295 -10.63 -26.12 -24.24
C ARG A 295 -10.63 -27.65 -24.22
N ALA A 296 -10.81 -28.27 -23.05
CA ALA A 296 -10.89 -29.71 -22.90
C ALA A 296 -12.13 -30.28 -23.62
N GLN A 297 -13.29 -29.65 -23.44
CA GLN A 297 -14.53 -30.02 -24.14
C GLN A 297 -14.42 -29.86 -25.65
N ALA A 298 -13.71 -28.82 -26.11
CA ALA A 298 -13.41 -28.61 -27.52
C ALA A 298 -12.27 -29.50 -28.06
N GLN A 299 -11.76 -30.45 -27.26
CA GLN A 299 -10.63 -31.34 -27.61
C GLN A 299 -9.33 -30.60 -28.03
N ASN A 300 -9.17 -29.35 -27.61
CA ASN A 300 -8.08 -28.45 -28.00
C ASN A 300 -6.97 -28.35 -26.92
N LEU A 301 -6.77 -29.45 -26.18
CA LEU A 301 -5.70 -29.61 -25.17
C LEU A 301 -4.74 -30.77 -25.47
N ASN A 302 -4.95 -31.52 -26.55
CA ASN A 302 -4.16 -32.70 -26.91
C ASN A 302 -2.74 -32.40 -27.43
N ARG A 303 -2.23 -31.20 -27.15
CA ARG A 303 -0.92 -30.68 -27.61
C ARG A 303 -0.02 -30.15 -26.50
N GLY A 304 -0.42 -30.33 -25.24
CA GLY A 304 0.28 -29.81 -24.07
C GLY A 304 -0.54 -28.75 -23.32
N LEU A 305 -0.24 -28.62 -22.03
CA LEU A 305 -0.87 -27.68 -21.11
C LEU A 305 0.16 -27.21 -20.08
N THR A 306 0.43 -25.91 -20.08
CA THR A 306 1.19 -25.22 -19.05
C THR A 306 0.24 -24.27 -18.34
N ILE A 307 0.24 -24.29 -17.01
CA ILE A 307 -0.53 -23.38 -16.19
C ILE A 307 0.42 -22.27 -15.71
N ARG A 308 -0.02 -21.03 -15.86
CA ARG A 308 0.64 -19.85 -15.31
C ARG A 308 -0.23 -19.38 -14.14
N LEU A 309 0.00 -19.94 -12.95
CA LEU A 309 -0.85 -19.69 -11.79
C LEU A 309 -0.50 -18.31 -11.19
N PRO A 310 -1.41 -17.33 -11.22
CA PRO A 310 -1.17 -16.06 -10.57
C PRO A 310 -1.23 -16.21 -9.05
N TYR A 311 -0.43 -15.43 -8.33
CA TYR A 311 -0.54 -15.31 -6.88
C TYR A 311 -0.12 -13.91 -6.46
N PHE A 312 -0.69 -13.44 -5.35
CA PHE A 312 -0.23 -12.21 -4.71
C PHE A 312 0.86 -12.56 -3.71
N ASP A 313 2.03 -11.94 -3.86
CA ASP A 313 3.15 -12.11 -2.95
C ASP A 313 3.01 -11.12 -1.80
N ASP A 314 2.75 -11.62 -0.60
CA ASP A 314 2.49 -10.78 0.58
C ASP A 314 3.76 -10.09 1.11
N GLN A 315 4.95 -10.54 0.68
CA GLN A 315 6.23 -9.90 1.05
C GLN A 315 6.54 -8.74 0.11
N ASP A 316 6.43 -8.97 -1.20
CA ASP A 316 6.72 -7.95 -2.21
C ASP A 316 5.50 -7.06 -2.53
N LEU A 317 4.32 -7.44 -2.03
CA LEU A 317 3.03 -6.77 -2.25
C LEU A 317 2.67 -6.61 -3.73
N THR A 318 2.96 -7.63 -4.53
CA THR A 318 2.78 -7.62 -6.00
C THR A 318 2.22 -8.94 -6.54
N MET A 319 1.58 -8.87 -7.71
CA MET A 319 1.17 -10.05 -8.45
C MET A 319 2.39 -10.72 -9.09
N LYS A 320 2.52 -12.03 -8.87
CA LYS A 320 3.54 -12.89 -9.47
C LYS A 320 2.91 -14.10 -10.13
N ILE A 321 3.72 -14.83 -10.91
CA ILE A 321 3.29 -16.01 -11.67
C ILE A 321 4.11 -17.21 -11.22
N TYR A 322 3.42 -18.29 -10.88
CA TYR A 322 3.98 -19.61 -10.64
C TYR A 322 3.69 -20.53 -11.85
N PRO A 323 4.64 -20.71 -12.78
CA PRO A 323 4.43 -21.55 -13.95
C PRO A 323 4.71 -23.02 -13.64
N PHE A 324 3.84 -23.92 -14.09
CA PHE A 324 4.09 -25.36 -14.05
C PHE A 324 3.46 -26.09 -15.23
N VAL A 325 4.06 -27.23 -15.59
CA VAL A 325 3.65 -28.04 -16.74
C VAL A 325 2.71 -29.13 -16.26
N VAL A 326 1.53 -29.21 -16.86
CA VAL A 326 0.57 -30.29 -16.64
C VAL A 326 0.75 -31.40 -17.68
N ILE A 327 0.85 -31.00 -18.95
CA ILE A 327 1.11 -31.91 -20.07
C ILE A 327 2.24 -31.30 -20.89
N PRO A 328 3.36 -32.01 -21.11
CA PRO A 328 4.42 -31.50 -21.96
C PRO A 328 3.92 -31.33 -23.40
N ALA A 329 4.60 -30.49 -24.18
CA ALA A 329 4.28 -30.32 -25.60
C ALA A 329 4.41 -31.67 -26.33
N GLY A 330 3.34 -32.11 -27.00
CA GLY A 330 3.28 -33.42 -27.65
C GLY A 330 1.85 -33.91 -27.89
N ARG A 331 1.69 -35.04 -28.58
CA ARG A 331 0.37 -35.62 -28.90
C ARG A 331 -0.15 -36.49 -27.74
N ILE A 332 -0.30 -35.90 -26.57
CA ILE A 332 -0.85 -36.57 -25.39
C ILE A 332 -2.32 -36.16 -25.26
N MET A 333 -3.22 -37.14 -25.25
CA MET A 333 -4.65 -36.90 -25.06
C MET A 333 -4.88 -36.30 -23.67
N PHE A 334 -5.60 -35.18 -23.60
CA PHE A 334 -5.91 -34.56 -22.32
C PHE A 334 -6.87 -35.43 -21.50
N VAL A 335 -6.52 -35.69 -20.24
CA VAL A 335 -7.39 -36.31 -19.24
C VAL A 335 -7.38 -35.43 -17.99
N PRO A 336 -8.54 -35.15 -17.34
CA PRO A 336 -8.60 -34.28 -16.16
C PRO A 336 -7.65 -34.69 -15.01
N ALA A 337 -7.40 -35.99 -14.87
CA ALA A 337 -6.48 -36.55 -13.87
C ALA A 337 -5.03 -36.02 -14.01
N PHE A 338 -4.61 -35.57 -15.19
CA PHE A 338 -3.30 -34.95 -15.36
C PHE A 338 -3.19 -33.63 -14.62
N VAL A 339 -4.26 -32.81 -14.60
CA VAL A 339 -4.28 -31.57 -13.82
C VAL A 339 -4.18 -31.88 -12.33
N VAL A 340 -4.97 -32.83 -11.85
CA VAL A 340 -4.97 -33.25 -10.43
C VAL A 340 -3.58 -33.74 -10.01
N ARG A 341 -2.95 -34.59 -10.82
CA ARG A 341 -1.60 -35.10 -10.54
C ARG A 341 -0.57 -33.97 -10.51
N ALA A 342 -0.54 -33.11 -11.53
CA ALA A 342 0.41 -32.01 -11.60
C ALA A 342 0.25 -31.06 -10.40
N VAL A 343 -0.99 -30.72 -10.04
CA VAL A 343 -1.28 -29.87 -8.88
C VAL A 343 -0.73 -30.48 -7.59
N ARG A 344 -0.97 -31.77 -7.31
CA ARG A 344 -0.44 -32.46 -6.12
C ARG A 344 1.09 -32.47 -6.09
N GLU A 345 1.75 -32.66 -7.24
CA GLU A 345 3.21 -32.59 -7.34
C GLU A 345 3.72 -31.17 -7.02
N GLU A 346 3.03 -30.12 -7.48
CA GLU A 346 3.38 -28.74 -7.16
C GLU A 346 3.05 -28.35 -5.70
N GLU A 347 1.98 -28.87 -5.11
CA GLU A 347 1.65 -28.62 -3.70
C GLU A 347 2.78 -29.04 -2.75
N VAL A 348 3.39 -30.21 -3.00
CA VAL A 348 4.53 -30.68 -2.21
C VAL A 348 5.72 -29.72 -2.36
N LYS A 349 6.00 -29.24 -3.58
CA LYS A 349 7.10 -28.29 -3.83
C LYS A 349 6.85 -26.95 -3.14
N VAL A 350 5.65 -26.40 -3.27
CA VAL A 350 5.27 -25.12 -2.65
C VAL A 350 5.29 -25.25 -1.12
N ALA A 351 4.79 -26.34 -0.56
CA ALA A 351 4.81 -26.58 0.89
C ALA A 351 6.23 -26.54 1.48
N GLN A 352 7.23 -26.95 0.70
CA GLN A 352 8.64 -27.01 1.10
C GLN A 352 9.46 -25.77 0.65
N ASP A 353 8.89 -24.85 -0.12
CA ASP A 353 9.64 -23.70 -0.66
C ASP A 353 9.86 -22.63 0.42
N THR A 354 11.07 -22.62 0.99
CA THR A 354 11.49 -21.67 2.04
C THR A 354 11.70 -20.24 1.54
N ARG A 355 11.73 -20.01 0.23
CA ARG A 355 11.84 -18.66 -0.35
C ARG A 355 10.51 -17.90 -0.27
N LEU A 356 9.39 -18.63 -0.16
CA LEU A 356 8.08 -18.06 0.03
C LEU A 356 7.80 -17.89 1.53
N ASN A 357 7.34 -16.70 1.91
CA ASN A 357 6.86 -16.47 3.26
C ASN A 357 5.64 -17.38 3.56
N PRO A 358 5.38 -17.72 4.85
CA PRO A 358 4.33 -18.68 5.21
C PRO A 358 2.94 -18.32 4.67
N THR A 359 2.62 -17.03 4.64
CA THR A 359 1.31 -16.54 4.23
C THR A 359 1.09 -16.65 2.72
N THR A 360 2.07 -16.22 1.91
CA THR A 360 2.05 -16.39 0.44
C THR A 360 1.97 -17.87 0.07
N ARG A 361 2.73 -18.72 0.78
CA ARG A 361 2.70 -20.17 0.60
C ARG A 361 1.30 -20.73 0.84
N LYS A 362 0.66 -20.35 1.94
CA LYS A 362 -0.72 -20.75 2.28
C LYS A 362 -1.70 -20.37 1.15
N HIS A 363 -1.57 -19.17 0.58
CA HIS A 363 -2.45 -18.71 -0.50
C HIS A 363 -2.22 -19.43 -1.83
N ILE A 364 -0.97 -19.72 -2.20
CA ILE A 364 -0.68 -20.53 -3.39
C ILE A 364 -1.28 -21.94 -3.23
N LEU A 365 -1.11 -22.56 -2.06
CA LEU A 365 -1.69 -23.88 -1.76
C LEU A 365 -3.23 -23.86 -1.85
N LYS A 366 -3.88 -22.80 -1.38
CA LYS A 366 -5.34 -22.62 -1.52
C LYS A 366 -5.77 -22.59 -2.99
N GLN A 367 -5.02 -21.89 -3.85
CA GLN A 367 -5.31 -21.81 -5.28
C GLN A 367 -5.03 -23.13 -6.02
N LEU A 368 -3.96 -23.84 -5.66
CA LEU A 368 -3.67 -25.19 -6.15
C LEU A 368 -4.80 -26.16 -5.78
N LYS A 369 -5.26 -26.16 -4.52
CA LYS A 369 -6.40 -26.96 -4.09
C LYS A 369 -7.69 -26.63 -4.85
N MET A 370 -7.92 -25.35 -5.19
CA MET A 370 -9.05 -24.94 -6.03
C MET A 370 -8.97 -25.54 -7.44
N LEU A 371 -7.78 -25.57 -8.05
CA LEU A 371 -7.55 -26.29 -9.31
C LEU A 371 -7.81 -27.79 -9.15
N GLU A 372 -7.27 -28.43 -8.12
CA GLU A 372 -7.47 -29.86 -7.86
C GLU A 372 -8.96 -30.22 -7.82
N GLN A 373 -9.72 -29.54 -6.94
CA GLN A 373 -11.15 -29.76 -6.75
C GLN A 373 -11.96 -29.55 -8.04
N ALA A 374 -11.59 -28.52 -8.81
CA ALA A 374 -12.28 -28.22 -10.05
C ALA A 374 -12.16 -29.33 -11.11
N PHE A 375 -11.06 -30.10 -11.10
CA PHE A 375 -10.79 -31.19 -12.04
C PHE A 375 -11.08 -32.59 -11.50
N LEU A 376 -11.12 -32.79 -10.18
CA LEU A 376 -11.66 -34.01 -9.56
C LEU A 376 -13.12 -34.24 -9.95
N ASN A 377 -13.91 -33.16 -10.00
CA ASN A 377 -15.34 -33.21 -10.30
C ASN A 377 -15.65 -33.03 -11.79
N PHE A 378 -14.65 -32.89 -12.66
CA PHE A 378 -14.84 -32.60 -14.07
C PHE A 378 -14.81 -33.88 -14.91
N SER A 379 -15.92 -34.14 -15.61
CA SER A 379 -16.01 -35.24 -16.58
C SER A 379 -16.10 -34.70 -18.00
N LEU A 380 -15.37 -35.32 -18.92
CA LEU A 380 -15.55 -35.11 -20.35
C LEU A 380 -16.76 -35.95 -20.77
N HIS A 381 -17.89 -35.31 -21.10
CA HIS A 381 -19.01 -36.04 -21.68
C HIS A 381 -18.55 -36.66 -23.01
N ARG A 382 -18.69 -37.99 -23.12
CA ARG A 382 -18.54 -38.68 -24.40
C ARG A 382 -19.72 -38.25 -25.26
N THR A 383 -19.44 -37.44 -26.27
CA THR A 383 -20.35 -37.26 -27.42
C THR A 383 -20.17 -38.42 -28.37
#